data_AF-A0AAV2I627-F1
#
_entry.id   AF-A0AAV2I627-F1
#
_cell.length_a   1.000
_cell.length_b   1.000
_cell.length_c   1.000
_cell.angle_alpha   90.00
_cell.angle_beta   90.00
_cell.angle_gamma   90.00
#
_symmetry.space_group_name_H-M   'P 1'
#
loop_
_entity.id
_entity.type
_entity.pdbx_description
1 polymer ?
#
loop_
_entity_poly.entity_id
_entity_poly.type
_entity_poly.pdbx_seq_one_letter_code
_entity_poly.pdbx_strand_id
1 'polypeptide(L)'
;MSVQDYLAHLQHESNLRNIPSFIYLFVLGIMGLIGNSLILIVYSRKKKETATVVFIKSIAVVDLITNVLIIPATTYVNLNTWNFPLPSLCKAYIYLNIVTAVTPAINILAIAVTRYRKICHPFGWQVSTRQARAVTITVAIFSCLLCVPYTVVHGQQTIPTPNP
;
A
#
# COMPACT_ATOMS: atom_id res chain seq x y z
N MET A 1 22.88 -9.68 -32.16
CA MET A 1 22.59 -9.14 -30.81
C MET A 1 22.14 -10.31 -29.96
N SER A 2 22.73 -10.54 -28.77
CA SER A 2 22.27 -11.64 -27.92
C SER A 2 20.92 -11.27 -27.28
N VAL A 3 20.14 -12.26 -26.85
CA VAL A 3 18.84 -12.03 -26.16
C VAL A 3 19.04 -11.16 -24.92
N GLN A 4 20.15 -11.33 -24.20
CA GLN A 4 20.46 -10.53 -23.01
C GLN A 4 20.72 -9.06 -23.36
N ASP A 5 21.44 -8.79 -24.45
CA ASP A 5 21.67 -7.42 -24.93
C ASP A 5 20.35 -6.76 -25.35
N TYR A 6 19.45 -7.53 -25.96
CA TYR A 6 18.13 -7.04 -26.35
C TYR A 6 17.26 -6.70 -25.13
N LEU A 7 17.20 -7.57 -24.13
CA LEU A 7 16.50 -7.29 -22.87
C LEU A 7 17.10 -6.09 -22.13
N ALA A 8 18.42 -5.94 -22.14
CA ALA A 8 19.10 -4.79 -21.55
C ALA A 8 18.73 -3.48 -22.28
N HIS A 9 18.64 -3.50 -23.61
CA HIS A 9 18.18 -2.36 -24.39
C HIS A 9 16.71 -1.99 -24.07
N LEU A 10 15.81 -2.98 -24.05
CA LEU A 10 14.41 -2.76 -23.68
C LEU A 10 14.28 -2.21 -22.24
N GLN A 11 15.08 -2.73 -21.31
CA GLN A 11 15.10 -2.25 -19.94
C GLN A 11 15.61 -0.81 -19.84
N HIS A 12 16.62 -0.42 -20.62
CA HIS A 12 17.10 0.96 -20.66
C HIS A 12 16.00 1.93 -21.11
N GLU A 13 15.32 1.61 -22.21
CA GLU A 13 14.19 2.40 -22.73
C GLU A 13 13.03 2.51 -21.72
N SER A 14 12.70 1.41 -21.04
CA SER A 14 11.69 1.42 -19.98
C SER A 14 12.12 2.24 -18.77
N ASN A 15 13.40 2.18 -18.37
CA ASN A 15 13.92 2.96 -17.26
C ASN A 15 13.84 4.45 -17.54
N LEU A 16 14.21 4.89 -18.75
CA LEU A 16 14.11 6.30 -19.18
C LEU A 16 12.66 6.79 -19.11
N ARG A 17 11.71 5.98 -19.58
CA ARG A 17 10.27 6.29 -19.52
C ARG A 17 9.75 6.40 -18.09
N ASN A 18 10.26 5.58 -17.18
CA ASN A 18 9.84 5.51 -15.78
C ASN A 18 10.59 6.48 -14.84
N ILE A 19 11.50 7.32 -15.34
CA ILE A 19 12.20 8.34 -14.53
C ILE A 19 11.24 9.18 -13.67
N PRO A 20 10.12 9.72 -14.21
CA PRO A 20 9.19 10.50 -13.40
C PRO A 20 8.59 9.70 -12.25
N SER A 21 8.28 8.41 -12.49
CA SER A 21 7.75 7.51 -11.48
C SER A 21 8.78 7.24 -10.37
N PHE A 22 10.06 7.06 -10.70
CA PHE A 22 11.11 6.88 -9.69
C PHE A 22 11.29 8.09 -8.80
N ILE A 23 11.30 9.30 -9.39
CA ILE A 23 11.38 10.55 -8.62
C ILE A 23 10.16 10.68 -7.70
N TYR A 24 8.97 10.42 -8.22
CA TYR A 24 7.73 10.49 -7.46
C TYR A 24 7.74 9.50 -6.28
N LEU A 25 8.10 8.24 -6.52
CA LEU A 25 8.20 7.21 -5.50
C LEU A 25 9.24 7.55 -4.42
N PHE A 26 10.38 8.13 -4.81
CA PHE A 26 11.40 8.57 -3.87
C PHE A 26 10.87 9.69 -2.95
N VAL A 27 10.27 10.73 -3.53
CA VAL A 27 9.69 11.85 -2.77
C VAL A 27 8.58 11.36 -1.84
N LEU A 28 7.66 10.54 -2.36
CA LEU A 28 6.60 9.92 -1.55
C LEU A 28 7.15 9.07 -0.42
N GLY A 29 8.19 8.27 -0.68
CA GLY A 29 8.85 7.44 0.32
C GLY A 29 9.36 8.27 1.49
N ILE A 30 10.10 9.35 1.21
CA ILE A 30 10.64 10.24 2.24
C ILE A 30 9.51 10.95 2.99
N MET A 31 8.57 11.58 2.28
CA MET A 31 7.45 12.29 2.89
C MET A 31 6.57 11.37 3.72
N GLY A 32 6.28 10.17 3.21
CA GLY A 32 5.47 9.15 3.85
C GLY A 32 6.13 8.59 5.11
N LEU A 33 7.42 8.32 5.09
CA LEU A 33 8.17 7.88 6.27
C LEU A 33 8.14 8.95 7.38
N ILE A 34 8.44 10.20 7.03
CA ILE A 34 8.45 11.31 8.00
C ILE A 34 7.04 11.56 8.55
N GLY A 35 6.06 11.72 7.66
CA GLY A 35 4.69 12.08 8.00
C GLY A 35 4.00 11.02 8.85
N ASN A 36 4.05 9.75 8.44
CA ASN A 36 3.38 8.67 9.17
C ASN A 36 4.08 8.35 10.49
N SER A 37 5.41 8.47 10.57
CA SER A 37 6.13 8.37 11.84
C SER A 37 5.71 9.48 12.81
N LEU A 38 5.57 10.72 12.33
CA LEU A 38 5.10 11.84 13.14
C LEU A 38 3.67 11.60 13.65
N ILE A 39 2.77 11.08 12.80
CA ILE A 39 1.42 10.69 13.21
C ILE A 39 1.49 9.70 14.37
N LEU A 40 2.29 8.62 14.25
CA LEU A 40 2.42 7.64 15.34
C LEU A 40 2.98 8.27 16.62
N ILE A 41 4.00 9.12 16.54
CA ILE A 41 4.59 9.78 17.71
C ILE A 41 3.55 10.69 18.40
N VAL A 42 2.90 11.57 17.65
CA VAL A 42 1.94 12.55 18.18
C VAL A 42 0.72 11.86 18.78
N TYR A 43 0.14 10.90 18.06
CA TYR A 43 -1.07 10.22 18.51
C TYR A 43 -0.83 9.15 19.58
N SER A 44 0.39 8.65 19.73
CA SER A 44 0.76 7.78 20.86
C SER A 44 0.99 8.56 22.15
N ARG A 45 1.43 9.83 22.06
CA ARG A 45 1.59 10.73 23.21
C ARG A 45 0.29 11.38 23.68
N LYS A 46 -0.81 11.19 22.95
CA LYS A 46 -2.10 11.80 23.28
C LYS A 46 -2.76 11.07 24.46
N LYS A 47 -3.01 11.78 25.57
CA LYS A 47 -3.59 11.21 26.81
C LYS A 47 -4.99 10.59 26.63
N LYS A 48 -5.79 11.12 25.69
CA LYS A 48 -7.15 10.62 25.41
C LYS A 48 -7.18 9.83 24.11
N GLU A 49 -7.24 8.50 24.23
CA GLU A 49 -7.47 7.63 23.09
C GLU A 49 -8.96 7.65 22.70
N THR A 50 -9.24 7.78 21.41
CA THR A 50 -10.60 7.75 20.86
C THR A 50 -10.64 6.80 19.67
N ALA A 51 -11.83 6.33 19.26
CA ALA A 51 -11.99 5.47 18.09
C ALA A 51 -11.28 6.02 16.83
N THR A 52 -11.42 7.32 16.54
CA THR A 52 -10.72 7.95 15.41
C THR A 52 -9.20 7.88 15.54
N VAL A 53 -8.66 8.04 16.75
CA VAL A 53 -7.21 7.94 16.99
C VAL A 53 -6.71 6.52 16.73
N VAL A 54 -7.50 5.50 17.06
CA VAL A 54 -7.18 4.10 16.74
C VAL A 54 -7.09 3.90 15.22
N PHE A 55 -8.09 4.35 14.46
CA PHE A 55 -8.07 4.25 12.99
C PHE A 55 -6.91 5.00 12.36
N ILE A 56 -6.61 6.23 12.83
CA ILE A 56 -5.47 7.02 12.34
C ILE A 56 -4.15 6.30 12.59
N LYS A 57 -3.94 5.73 13.78
CA LYS A 57 -2.74 4.93 14.06
C LYS A 57 -2.64 3.70 13.15
N SER A 58 -3.77 3.03 12.88
CA SER A 58 -3.80 1.90 11.95
C SER A 58 -3.40 2.31 10.53
N ILE A 59 -3.93 3.43 10.03
CA ILE A 59 -3.58 3.96 8.70
C ILE A 59 -2.08 4.24 8.64
N ALA A 60 -1.54 4.96 9.62
CA ALA A 60 -0.12 5.29 9.65
C ALA A 60 0.79 4.05 9.70
N VAL A 61 0.40 2.99 10.42
CA VAL A 61 1.15 1.72 10.42
C VAL A 61 1.15 1.08 9.02
N VAL A 62 -0.01 1.00 8.37
CA VAL A 62 -0.12 0.43 7.02
C VAL A 62 0.68 1.26 6.01
N ASP A 63 0.60 2.59 6.09
CA ASP A 63 1.34 3.47 5.21
C ASP A 63 2.86 3.34 5.44
N LEU A 64 3.34 3.17 6.66
CA LEU A 64 4.77 2.88 6.91
C LEU A 64 5.19 1.54 6.30
N ILE A 65 4.36 0.51 6.38
CA ILE A 65 4.60 -0.77 5.71
C ILE A 65 4.70 -0.54 4.19
N THR A 66 3.80 0.24 3.60
CA THR A 66 3.85 0.62 2.18
C THR A 66 5.15 1.34 1.84
N ASN A 67 5.57 2.30 2.66
CA ASN A 67 6.78 3.07 2.42
C ASN A 67 8.07 2.23 2.52
N VAL A 68 8.13 1.30 3.49
CA VAL A 68 9.33 0.48 3.75
C VAL A 68 9.42 -0.74 2.83
N LEU A 69 8.30 -1.34 2.47
CA LEU A 69 8.28 -2.58 1.68
C LEU A 69 7.81 -2.36 0.24
N ILE A 70 6.65 -1.72 0.06
CA ILE A 70 6.00 -1.64 -1.26
C ILE A 70 6.72 -0.65 -2.16
N ILE A 71 7.08 0.54 -1.70
CA ILE A 71 7.78 1.52 -2.54
C ILE A 71 9.12 0.97 -3.07
N PRO A 72 10.01 0.39 -2.25
CA PRO A 72 11.24 -0.23 -2.75
C PRO A 72 10.97 -1.42 -3.67
N ALA A 73 9.98 -2.26 -3.35
CA ALA A 73 9.60 -3.38 -4.21
C ALA A 73 9.08 -2.91 -5.57
N THR A 74 8.25 -1.87 -5.62
CA THR A 74 7.77 -1.24 -6.85
C THR A 74 8.95 -0.75 -7.69
N THR A 75 9.91 -0.05 -7.08
CA THR A 75 11.12 0.42 -7.78
C THR A 75 11.93 -0.76 -8.32
N TYR A 76 12.13 -1.81 -7.53
CA TYR A 76 12.86 -3.00 -7.96
C TYR A 76 12.17 -3.74 -9.10
N VAL A 77 10.84 -3.89 -9.05
CA VAL A 77 10.04 -4.51 -10.13
C VAL A 77 10.15 -3.70 -11.40
N ASN A 78 10.06 -2.37 -11.34
CA ASN A 78 10.19 -1.50 -12.50
C ASN A 78 11.60 -1.59 -13.13
N LEU A 79 12.65 -1.62 -12.30
CA LEU A 79 14.04 -1.78 -12.75
C LEU A 79 14.35 -3.16 -13.36
N ASN A 80 13.48 -4.16 -13.14
CA ASN A 80 13.63 -5.53 -13.63
C ASN A 80 12.39 -6.00 -14.39
N THR A 81 11.70 -5.08 -15.08
CA THR A 81 10.42 -5.36 -15.75
C THR A 81 10.56 -6.46 -16.81
N TRP A 82 11.69 -6.48 -17.54
CA TRP A 82 11.94 -7.43 -18.63
C TRP A 82 12.64 -8.72 -18.20
N ASN A 83 13.26 -8.74 -17.02
CA ASN A 83 14.02 -9.88 -16.53
C ASN A 83 13.87 -10.06 -15.01
N PHE A 84 12.62 -10.22 -14.54
CA PHE A 84 12.36 -10.42 -13.12
C PHE A 84 12.71 -11.86 -12.70
N PRO A 85 13.61 -12.08 -11.73
CA PRO A 85 14.17 -13.40 -11.46
C PRO A 85 13.21 -14.37 -10.75
N LEU A 86 12.21 -13.86 -10.02
CA LEU A 86 11.38 -14.66 -9.09
C LEU A 86 9.87 -14.39 -9.26
N PRO A 87 9.14 -15.14 -10.09
CA PRO A 87 7.72 -14.89 -10.38
C PRO A 87 6.80 -14.90 -9.15
N SER A 88 7.12 -15.74 -8.15
CA SER A 88 6.40 -15.82 -6.87
C SER A 88 6.51 -14.54 -6.06
N LEU A 89 7.67 -13.89 -6.04
CA LEU A 89 7.88 -12.62 -5.34
C LEU A 89 7.10 -11.48 -6.02
N CYS A 90 7.02 -11.47 -7.35
CA CYS A 90 6.20 -10.50 -8.08
C CYS A 90 4.72 -10.61 -7.71
N LYS A 91 4.18 -11.85 -7.66
CA LYS A 91 2.80 -12.09 -7.20
C LYS A 91 2.57 -11.66 -5.75
N ALA A 92 3.51 -11.97 -4.85
CA ALA A 92 3.44 -11.56 -3.45
C ALA A 92 3.48 -10.04 -3.30
N TYR A 93 4.32 -9.34 -4.07
CA TYR A 93 4.37 -7.89 -4.11
C TYR A 93 3.03 -7.28 -4.57
N ILE A 94 2.45 -7.77 -5.68
CA ILE A 94 1.16 -7.27 -6.20
C ILE A 94 0.06 -7.45 -5.15
N TYR A 95 0.02 -8.62 -4.50
CA TYR A 95 -0.90 -8.89 -3.41
C TYR A 95 -0.76 -7.87 -2.27
N LEU A 96 0.45 -7.71 -1.74
CA LEU A 96 0.70 -6.83 -0.61
C LEU A 96 0.39 -5.37 -0.96
N ASN A 97 0.75 -4.92 -2.16
CA ASN A 97 0.47 -3.57 -2.64
C ASN A 97 -1.04 -3.25 -2.56
N ILE A 98 -1.88 -4.15 -3.09
CA ILE A 98 -3.33 -3.96 -3.08
C ILE A 98 -3.91 -4.05 -1.66
N VAL A 99 -3.47 -5.00 -0.84
CA VAL A 99 -3.89 -5.10 0.57
C VAL A 99 -3.58 -3.81 1.33
N THR A 100 -2.38 -3.26 1.14
CA THR A 100 -1.95 -2.00 1.78
C THR A 100 -2.67 -0.77 1.22
N ALA A 101 -3.22 -0.84 0.01
CA ALA A 101 -4.05 0.24 -0.56
C ALA A 101 -5.50 0.20 -0.06
N VAL A 102 -6.09 -1.00 0.07
CA VAL A 102 -7.50 -1.19 0.45
C VAL A 102 -7.72 -0.98 1.96
N THR A 103 -6.78 -1.46 2.80
CA THR A 103 -6.93 -1.41 4.26
C THR A 103 -7.14 0.04 4.79
N PRO A 104 -6.32 1.04 4.38
CA PRO A 104 -6.52 2.42 4.79
C PRO A 104 -7.81 3.03 4.24
N ALA A 105 -8.20 2.69 3.01
CA ALA A 105 -9.43 3.19 2.39
C ALA A 105 -10.67 2.82 3.22
N ILE A 106 -10.77 1.56 3.66
CA ILE A 106 -11.87 1.11 4.53
C ILE A 106 -11.78 1.77 5.92
N ASN A 107 -10.57 1.97 6.47
CA ASN A 107 -10.40 2.70 7.72
C ASN A 107 -10.87 4.16 7.62
N ILE A 108 -10.65 4.84 6.49
CA ILE A 108 -11.16 6.20 6.25
C ILE A 108 -12.70 6.21 6.27
N LEU A 109 -13.33 5.21 5.66
CA LEU A 109 -14.78 5.05 5.74
C LEU A 109 -15.26 4.85 7.19
N ALA A 110 -14.56 4.02 7.99
CA ALA A 110 -14.87 3.83 9.39
C ALA A 110 -14.71 5.13 10.22
N ILE A 111 -13.71 5.96 9.89
CA ILE A 111 -13.55 7.30 10.46
C ILE A 111 -14.75 8.18 10.09
N ALA A 112 -15.16 8.19 8.83
CA ALA A 112 -16.31 8.98 8.35
C ALA A 112 -17.60 8.60 9.10
N VAL A 113 -17.89 7.31 9.23
CA VAL A 113 -19.04 6.80 10.00
C VAL A 113 -18.95 7.22 11.47
N THR A 114 -17.77 7.07 12.08
CA THR A 114 -17.56 7.47 13.49
C THR A 114 -17.80 8.95 13.70
N ARG A 115 -17.38 9.80 12.75
CA ARG A 115 -17.60 11.25 12.81
C ARG A 115 -19.06 11.61 12.59
N TYR A 116 -19.69 11.01 11.59
CA TYR A 116 -21.11 11.18 11.30
C TYR A 116 -21.97 10.91 12.54
N ARG A 117 -21.76 9.76 13.21
CA ARG A 117 -22.53 9.40 14.41
C ARG A 117 -22.34 10.37 15.57
N LYS A 118 -21.14 10.92 15.74
CA LYS A 118 -20.87 11.91 16.78
C LYS A 118 -21.58 13.24 16.55
N ILE A 119 -21.72 13.65 15.28
CA ILE A 119 -22.31 14.93 14.91
C ILE A 119 -23.84 14.82 14.81
N CYS A 120 -24.32 13.84 14.05
CA CYS A 120 -25.74 13.71 13.71
C CYS A 120 -26.55 12.90 14.73
N HIS A 121 -25.90 12.04 15.53
CA HIS A 121 -26.57 11.21 16.54
C HIS A 121 -25.86 11.28 17.91
N PRO A 122 -25.75 12.46 18.54
CA PRO A 122 -24.96 12.66 19.76
C PRO A 122 -25.42 11.80 20.95
N PHE A 123 -26.73 11.52 21.06
CA PHE A 123 -27.31 10.69 22.11
C PHE A 123 -27.44 9.20 21.73
N GLY A 124 -27.08 8.84 20.50
CA GLY A 124 -27.08 7.45 20.04
C GLY A 124 -25.81 6.71 20.46
N TRP A 125 -25.75 5.41 20.13
CA TRP A 125 -24.54 4.61 20.33
C TRP A 125 -23.33 5.22 19.60
N GLN A 126 -22.19 5.21 20.28
CA GLN A 126 -20.92 5.73 19.79
C GLN A 126 -19.88 4.61 19.72
N VAL A 127 -19.00 4.69 18.73
CA VAL A 127 -17.92 3.71 18.57
C VAL A 127 -16.93 3.86 19.72
N SER A 128 -16.82 2.82 20.55
CA SER A 128 -15.81 2.74 21.62
C SER A 128 -14.41 2.46 21.06
N THR A 129 -13.37 2.71 21.86
CA THR A 129 -11.98 2.37 21.49
C THR A 129 -11.79 0.88 21.28
N ARG A 130 -12.43 0.03 22.10
CA ARG A 130 -12.39 -1.43 21.95
C ARG A 130 -13.02 -1.88 20.63
N GLN A 131 -14.16 -1.30 20.26
CA GLN A 131 -14.81 -1.58 18.97
C GLN A 131 -13.95 -1.08 17.81
N ALA A 132 -13.35 0.09 17.90
CA ALA A 132 -12.46 0.60 16.85
C ALA A 132 -11.26 -0.33 16.60
N ARG A 133 -10.63 -0.85 17.67
CA ARG A 133 -9.54 -1.83 17.55
C ARG A 133 -10.01 -3.12 16.88
N ALA A 134 -11.18 -3.63 17.28
CA ALA A 134 -11.77 -4.81 16.66
C ALA A 134 -12.06 -4.58 15.18
N VAL A 135 -12.68 -3.44 14.83
CA VAL A 135 -12.96 -3.05 13.44
C VAL A 135 -11.68 -2.96 12.64
N THR A 136 -10.62 -2.33 13.15
CA THR A 136 -9.33 -2.27 12.46
C THR A 136 -8.77 -3.66 12.14
N ILE A 137 -8.80 -4.59 13.10
CA ILE A 137 -8.32 -5.96 12.90
C ILE A 137 -9.19 -6.68 11.86
N THR A 138 -10.52 -6.57 11.97
CA THR A 138 -11.45 -7.16 11.02
C THR A 138 -11.24 -6.60 9.61
N VAL A 139 -11.01 -5.29 9.48
CA VAL A 139 -10.74 -4.64 8.20
C VAL A 139 -9.44 -5.14 7.59
N ALA A 140 -8.38 -5.32 8.38
CA ALA A 140 -7.13 -5.89 7.89
C ALA A 140 -7.33 -7.33 7.36
N ILE A 141 -8.01 -8.19 8.13
CA ILE A 141 -8.31 -9.57 7.73
C ILE A 141 -9.19 -9.59 6.47
N PHE A 142 -10.25 -8.77 6.46
CA PHE A 142 -11.16 -8.67 5.33
C PHE A 142 -10.44 -8.19 4.06
N SER A 143 -9.53 -7.21 4.19
CA SER A 143 -8.75 -6.70 3.06
C SER A 143 -7.81 -7.77 2.50
N CYS A 144 -7.15 -8.55 3.38
CA CYS A 144 -6.36 -9.71 2.95
C CYS A 144 -7.20 -10.71 2.14
N LEU A 145 -8.37 -11.10 2.65
CA LEU A 145 -9.25 -12.05 1.97
C LEU A 145 -9.78 -11.52 0.63
N LEU A 146 -10.18 -10.25 0.58
CA LEU A 146 -10.70 -9.60 -0.62
C LEU A 146 -9.65 -9.53 -1.73
N CYS A 147 -8.37 -9.41 -1.37
CA CYS A 147 -7.27 -9.25 -2.34
C CYS A 147 -6.68 -10.57 -2.85
N VAL A 148 -7.06 -11.73 -2.30
CA VAL A 148 -6.61 -13.05 -2.77
C VAL A 148 -6.80 -13.25 -4.30
N PRO A 149 -7.96 -12.96 -4.91
CA PRO A 149 -8.14 -13.18 -6.35
C PRO A 149 -7.19 -12.37 -7.23
N TYR A 150 -6.68 -11.22 -6.76
CA TYR A 150 -5.70 -10.44 -7.52
C TYR A 150 -4.41 -11.22 -7.79
N THR A 151 -4.02 -12.13 -6.88
CA THR A 151 -2.83 -12.98 -7.04
C THR A 151 -2.97 -14.04 -8.12
N VAL A 152 -4.21 -14.43 -8.43
CA VAL A 152 -4.54 -15.43 -9.45
C VAL A 152 -4.59 -14.78 -10.81
N VAL A 153 -5.18 -13.58 -10.89
CA VAL A 153 -5.34 -12.83 -12.13
C VAL A 153 -4.01 -12.24 -12.61
N HIS A 154 -3.14 -11.81 -11.69
CA HIS A 154 -1.86 -11.19 -12.05
C HIS A 154 -0.73 -12.22 -12.14
N GLY A 155 0.08 -12.12 -13.19
CA GLY A 155 1.20 -13.01 -13.45
C GLY A 155 2.13 -12.46 -14.52
N GLN A 156 3.11 -13.27 -14.91
CA GLN A 156 4.00 -12.91 -16.02
C GLN A 156 3.21 -12.91 -17.33
N GLN A 157 3.51 -11.95 -18.19
CA GLN A 157 2.94 -11.84 -19.52
C GLN A 157 4.04 -12.00 -20.56
N THR A 158 3.78 -12.80 -21.58
CA THR A 158 4.65 -12.92 -22.76
C THR A 158 4.23 -11.86 -23.78
N ILE A 159 5.10 -10.89 -24.02
CA ILE A 159 4.86 -9.80 -24.97
C ILE A 159 5.54 -10.17 -26.29
N PRO A 160 4.83 -10.23 -27.43
CA PRO A 160 5.46 -10.46 -28.72
C PRO A 160 6.34 -9.25 -29.09
N THR A 161 7.63 -9.48 -29.29
CA THR A 161 8.58 -8.46 -29.74
C THR A 161 8.91 -8.60 -31.23
N PRO A 162 9.14 -7.49 -31.97
CA PRO A 162 9.46 -7.54 -33.41
C PRO A 162 10.77 -8.28 -33.73
N ASN A 163 11.68 -8.36 -32.76
CA ASN A 163 12.93 -9.11 -32.87
C ASN A 163 12.88 -10.32 -31.91
N PRO A 164 13.35 -11.50 -32.34
CA PRO A 164 13.43 -12.72 -31.52
C PRO A 164 14.52 -12.65 -30.46
#